data_AF-A0AA39KX43-F1
#
_entry.id   AF-A0AA39KX43-F1
#
_cell.length_a   1.000
_cell.length_b   1.000
_cell.length_c   1.000
_cell.angle_alpha   90.00
_cell.angle_beta   90.00
_cell.angle_gamma   90.00
#
_symmetry.space_group_name_H-M   'P 1'
#
loop_
_entity.id
_entity.type
_entity.pdbx_description
1 polymer ?
#
loop_
_entity_poly.entity_id
_entity_poly.type
_entity_poly.pdbx_seq_one_letter_code
_entity_poly.pdbx_strand_id
1 'polypeptide(L)'
;LPPSMQPSDCIKYDERISRSTHPSKHAQTVKHRYNLDNKKSDNFKNNSSLSDVTSEKMIFRKSWMEYEPFRSWLCEDPHDSHSIFCLMCDKSMNASLSHIYRHAETVSHQKVAKIYVNEFLSSSTHDLYLKARDKAKHHKWKYVWIVDGRIYVRKDDDIDKINIRSYDDLDVIRSD
;
A
#
# COMPACT_ATOMS: atom_id res chain seq x y z
N LEU A 1 -31.07 -0.12 5.21
CA LEU A 1 -30.56 -1.41 4.71
C LEU A 1 -29.74 -1.14 3.46
N PRO A 2 -28.41 -1.30 3.49
CA PRO A 2 -27.62 -1.20 2.26
C PRO A 2 -27.84 -2.47 1.40
N PRO A 3 -27.75 -2.37 0.07
CA PRO A 3 -28.07 -3.47 -0.84
C PRO A 3 -26.98 -4.55 -0.81
N SER A 4 -27.38 -5.82 -0.76
CA SER A 4 -26.50 -6.97 -0.92
C SER A 4 -25.94 -7.01 -2.34
N MET A 5 -24.62 -6.87 -2.51
CA MET A 5 -23.95 -7.17 -3.78
C MET A 5 -24.04 -8.68 -4.05
N GLN A 6 -24.52 -9.04 -5.24
CA GLN A 6 -24.71 -10.43 -5.66
C GLN A 6 -23.45 -10.98 -6.37
N PRO A 7 -23.23 -12.31 -6.38
CA PRO A 7 -21.98 -12.96 -6.83
C PRO A 7 -21.66 -12.85 -8.34
N SER A 8 -22.48 -12.16 -9.13
CA SER A 8 -22.35 -12.10 -10.60
C SER A 8 -21.24 -11.18 -11.10
N ASP A 9 -20.62 -10.37 -10.23
CA ASP A 9 -19.54 -9.45 -10.63
C ASP A 9 -18.16 -10.15 -10.77
N CYS A 10 -18.06 -11.44 -10.42
CA CYS A 10 -16.82 -12.22 -10.48
C CYS A 10 -16.48 -12.80 -11.87
N ILE A 11 -17.36 -12.67 -12.88
CA ILE A 11 -17.15 -13.30 -14.20
C ILE A 11 -16.07 -12.58 -15.04
N LYS A 12 -15.55 -11.42 -14.62
CA LYS A 12 -14.50 -10.70 -15.36
C LYS A 12 -13.06 -11.14 -15.05
N TYR A 13 -12.88 -12.15 -14.18
CA TYR A 13 -11.56 -12.67 -13.83
C TYR A 13 -10.95 -13.57 -14.92
N ASP A 14 -11.78 -14.17 -15.79
CA ASP A 14 -11.34 -15.24 -16.71
C ASP A 14 -10.59 -14.77 -17.97
N GLU A 15 -10.76 -13.52 -18.42
CA GLU A 15 -10.14 -13.08 -19.69
C GLU A 15 -8.67 -12.65 -19.57
N ARG A 16 -8.14 -12.44 -18.36
CA ARG A 16 -6.76 -11.95 -18.17
C ARG A 16 -5.70 -13.05 -18.06
N ILE A 17 -6.09 -14.32 -17.97
CA ILE A 17 -5.18 -15.48 -17.80
C ILE A 17 -4.56 -15.96 -19.13
N SER A 18 -4.88 -15.37 -20.29
CA SER A 18 -4.35 -15.83 -21.58
C SER A 18 -2.98 -15.23 -21.99
N ARG A 19 -2.25 -14.49 -21.14
CA ARG A 19 -0.97 -13.83 -21.55
C ARG A 19 0.20 -13.88 -20.55
N SER A 20 0.36 -14.95 -19.76
CA SER A 20 1.62 -15.14 -19.02
C SER A 20 2.16 -16.57 -19.18
N THR A 21 2.92 -16.78 -20.25
CA THR A 21 3.75 -17.98 -20.43
C THR A 21 5.09 -17.76 -19.72
N HIS A 22 5.12 -17.92 -18.40
CA HIS A 22 6.39 -18.04 -17.68
C HIS A 22 6.37 -19.22 -16.71
N PRO A 23 7.15 -20.30 -16.96
CA PRO A 23 7.22 -21.42 -16.04
C PRO A 23 7.85 -21.01 -14.70
N SER A 24 7.22 -21.46 -13.62
CA SER A 24 7.66 -21.30 -12.23
C SER A 24 9.10 -21.80 -12.05
N LYS A 25 10.04 -20.89 -11.77
CA LYS A 25 11.43 -21.23 -11.41
C LYS A 25 11.56 -21.54 -9.92
N HIS A 26 10.75 -22.46 -9.39
CA HIS A 26 10.85 -22.86 -7.98
C HIS A 26 11.33 -24.30 -7.81
N ALA A 27 12.62 -24.51 -8.07
CA ALA A 27 13.37 -25.58 -7.43
C ALA A 27 14.82 -25.13 -7.26
N GLN A 28 15.32 -25.20 -6.03
CA GLN A 28 16.72 -25.08 -5.60
C GLN A 28 17.24 -23.64 -5.35
N THR A 29 17.09 -23.17 -4.10
CA THR A 29 18.03 -22.18 -3.54
C THR A 29 18.57 -22.63 -2.19
N VAL A 30 19.90 -22.52 -2.05
CA VAL A 30 20.81 -23.25 -1.14
C VAL A 30 20.87 -22.68 0.29
N LYS A 31 19.79 -22.10 0.83
CA LYS A 31 19.84 -21.36 2.11
C LYS A 31 19.27 -22.11 3.31
N HIS A 32 19.69 -23.36 3.51
CA HIS A 32 19.57 -24.02 4.80
C HIS A 32 20.97 -24.20 5.40
N ARG A 33 21.40 -23.24 6.24
CA ARG A 33 22.58 -23.35 7.12
C ARG A 33 22.64 -22.13 8.03
N TYR A 34 22.06 -22.23 9.23
CA TYR A 34 22.70 -21.91 10.52
C TYR A 34 21.66 -21.83 11.65
N ASN A 35 21.82 -22.72 12.64
CA ASN A 35 21.79 -22.48 14.08
C ASN A 35 21.47 -23.79 14.82
N LEU A 36 22.34 -24.78 14.64
CA LEU A 36 22.71 -25.67 15.74
C LEU A 36 23.78 -24.90 16.51
N ASP A 37 23.42 -24.38 17.68
CA ASP A 37 24.30 -24.09 18.83
C ASP A 37 23.73 -22.92 19.64
N ASN A 38 22.78 -23.24 20.53
CA ASN A 38 22.82 -22.69 21.87
C ASN A 38 21.94 -23.49 22.82
N LYS A 39 22.57 -24.46 23.50
CA LYS A 39 22.07 -25.09 24.72
C LYS A 39 22.55 -24.24 25.90
N LYS A 40 21.62 -23.78 26.74
CA LYS A 40 21.71 -23.68 28.22
C LYS A 40 20.29 -23.38 28.74
N SER A 41 19.64 -24.41 29.28
CA SER A 41 19.23 -24.56 30.70
C SER A 41 18.14 -23.55 31.08
N ASP A 42 16.92 -23.97 31.42
CA ASP A 42 16.66 -24.72 32.65
C ASP A 42 15.55 -25.77 32.55
N ASN A 43 15.74 -26.80 33.39
CA ASN A 43 14.84 -27.92 33.60
C ASN A 43 13.55 -27.48 34.32
N PHE A 44 12.40 -27.80 33.72
CA PHE A 44 11.25 -28.29 34.48
C PHE A 44 10.71 -29.54 33.81
N LYS A 45 11.01 -30.70 34.43
CA LYS A 45 10.39 -31.98 34.08
C LYS A 45 8.95 -31.96 34.57
N ASN A 46 8.02 -32.36 33.72
CA ASN A 46 6.89 -33.21 34.10
C ASN A 46 6.44 -34.00 32.86
N ASN A 47 6.46 -35.33 32.98
CA ASN A 47 5.98 -36.26 31.98
C ASN A 47 4.46 -36.19 31.86
N SER A 48 3.92 -36.06 30.64
CA SER A 48 2.76 -36.84 30.23
C SER A 48 2.73 -37.01 28.70
N SER A 49 2.62 -38.28 28.31
CA SER A 49 2.19 -38.85 27.04
C SER A 49 2.36 -38.07 25.73
N LEU A 50 3.23 -38.62 24.89
CA LEU A 50 3.38 -38.38 23.45
C LEU A 50 2.02 -38.42 22.73
N SER A 51 1.59 -37.28 22.20
CA SER A 51 0.77 -37.20 20.99
C SER A 51 1.40 -36.18 20.04
N ASP A 52 1.66 -36.64 18.82
CA ASP A 52 2.19 -35.83 17.73
C ASP A 52 1.29 -34.61 17.48
N VAL A 53 1.72 -33.43 17.96
CA VAL A 53 1.17 -32.16 17.50
C VAL A 53 1.84 -31.86 16.17
N THR A 54 1.43 -32.56 15.11
CA THR A 54 1.59 -32.01 13.77
C THR A 54 0.78 -30.72 13.77
N SER A 55 1.48 -29.59 13.61
CA SER A 55 0.88 -28.26 13.52
C SER A 55 -0.19 -28.29 12.41
N GLU A 56 -1.44 -28.53 12.79
CA GLU A 56 -2.56 -28.51 11.86
C GLU A 56 -2.60 -27.12 11.23
N LYS A 57 -2.36 -27.07 9.93
CA LYS A 57 -2.38 -25.83 9.16
C LYS A 57 -3.74 -25.17 9.38
N MET A 58 -3.73 -23.98 9.97
CA MET A 58 -4.97 -23.23 10.22
C MET A 58 -5.74 -23.04 8.90
N ILE A 59 -7.00 -23.46 8.88
CA ILE A 59 -7.91 -23.28 7.76
C ILE A 59 -8.29 -21.79 7.68
N PHE A 60 -8.33 -21.25 6.46
CA PHE A 60 -8.78 -19.89 6.20
C PHE A 60 -10.15 -19.63 6.84
N ARG A 61 -10.25 -18.55 7.61
CA ARG A 61 -11.53 -18.13 8.22
C ARG A 61 -12.09 -16.98 7.41
N LYS A 62 -13.27 -17.20 6.81
CA LYS A 62 -14.04 -16.17 6.07
C LYS A 62 -14.23 -14.88 6.86
N SER A 63 -14.36 -14.98 8.19
CA SER A 63 -14.47 -13.82 9.07
C SER A 63 -13.27 -12.86 9.00
N TRP A 64 -12.09 -13.30 8.54
CA TRP A 64 -10.95 -12.43 8.31
C TRP A 64 -11.16 -11.42 7.18
N MET A 65 -12.04 -11.72 6.21
CA MET A 65 -12.43 -10.77 5.15
C MET A 65 -13.38 -9.67 5.66
N GLU A 66 -13.95 -9.86 6.85
CA GLU A 66 -14.88 -8.90 7.46
C GLU A 66 -14.16 -7.90 8.38
N TYR A 67 -12.88 -8.14 8.72
CA TYR A 67 -12.07 -7.17 9.45
C TYR A 67 -11.62 -6.04 8.51
N GLU A 68 -12.04 -4.82 8.88
CA GLU A 68 -11.79 -3.55 8.18
C GLU A 68 -10.36 -3.35 7.60
N PRO A 69 -9.24 -3.68 8.28
CA PRO A 69 -7.92 -3.43 7.69
C PRO A 69 -7.55 -4.33 6.49
N PHE A 70 -8.29 -5.43 6.26
CA PHE A 70 -7.93 -6.43 5.25
C PHE A 70 -8.91 -6.49 4.08
N ARG A 71 -10.16 -6.07 4.29
CA ARG A 71 -11.27 -6.21 3.34
C ARG A 71 -10.99 -5.63 1.95
N SER A 72 -10.20 -4.56 1.87
CA SER A 72 -9.94 -3.85 0.61
C SER A 72 -8.91 -4.54 -0.29
N TRP A 73 -8.14 -5.50 0.22
CA TRP A 73 -7.05 -6.11 -0.54
C TRP A 73 -6.90 -7.62 -0.35
N LEU A 74 -7.47 -8.22 0.69
CA LEU A 74 -7.38 -9.63 1.00
C LEU A 74 -8.57 -10.40 0.39
N CYS A 75 -8.30 -11.45 -0.39
CA CYS A 75 -9.32 -12.37 -0.87
C CYS A 75 -8.92 -13.84 -0.71
N GLU A 76 -9.90 -14.74 -0.81
CA GLU A 76 -9.68 -16.18 -0.92
C GLU A 76 -8.92 -16.49 -2.21
N ASP A 77 -8.01 -17.47 -2.17
CA ASP A 77 -7.45 -18.05 -3.38
C ASP A 77 -8.41 -19.14 -3.91
N PRO A 78 -8.94 -19.02 -5.14
CA PRO A 78 -9.85 -20.02 -5.72
C PRO A 78 -9.24 -21.42 -5.86
N HIS A 79 -7.91 -21.52 -5.85
CA HIS A 79 -7.19 -22.76 -6.15
C HIS A 79 -6.67 -23.47 -4.90
N ASP A 80 -6.50 -22.75 -3.78
CA ASP A 80 -5.99 -23.32 -2.52
C ASP A 80 -6.64 -22.69 -1.28
N SER A 81 -7.42 -23.49 -0.56
CA SER A 81 -8.09 -23.13 0.69
C SER A 81 -7.15 -22.75 1.84
N HIS A 82 -5.85 -23.08 1.74
CA HIS A 82 -4.82 -22.70 2.69
C HIS A 82 -4.03 -21.46 2.28
N SER A 83 -4.38 -20.86 1.16
CA SER A 83 -3.76 -19.66 0.63
C SER A 83 -4.76 -18.52 0.56
N ILE A 84 -4.24 -17.32 0.76
CA ILE A 84 -4.94 -16.06 0.61
C ILE A 84 -4.21 -15.24 -0.44
N PHE A 85 -4.95 -14.39 -1.13
CA PHE A 85 -4.42 -13.56 -2.19
C PHE A 85 -4.56 -12.08 -1.86
N CYS A 86 -3.50 -11.32 -2.15
CA CYS A 86 -3.49 -9.87 -2.02
C CYS A 86 -3.71 -9.21 -3.40
N LEU A 87 -4.86 -8.56 -3.58
CA LEU A 87 -5.21 -7.83 -4.81
C LEU A 87 -4.30 -6.62 -5.09
N MET A 88 -3.74 -6.02 -4.04
CA MET A 88 -2.83 -4.88 -4.19
C MET A 88 -1.42 -5.30 -4.58
N CYS A 89 -0.99 -6.49 -4.15
CA CYS A 89 0.38 -6.96 -4.39
C CYS A 89 0.49 -8.01 -5.49
N ASP A 90 -0.63 -8.59 -5.95
CA ASP A 90 -0.68 -9.72 -6.88
C ASP A 90 0.10 -10.95 -6.35
N LYS A 91 -0.17 -11.34 -5.09
CA LYS A 91 0.59 -12.40 -4.39
C LYS A 91 -0.29 -13.32 -3.55
N SER A 92 -0.05 -14.62 -3.66
CA SER A 92 -0.56 -15.62 -2.72
C SER A 92 0.36 -15.80 -1.51
N MET A 93 -0.21 -16.07 -0.34
CA MET A 93 0.49 -16.30 0.91
C MET A 93 -0.33 -17.21 1.83
N ASN A 94 0.28 -17.79 2.86
CA ASN A 94 -0.41 -18.70 3.77
C ASN A 94 -1.59 -18.02 4.47
N ALA A 95 -2.71 -18.73 4.57
CA ALA A 95 -3.93 -18.34 5.29
C ALA A 95 -3.72 -18.37 6.82
N SER A 96 -2.89 -17.45 7.31
CA SER A 96 -2.57 -17.28 8.72
C SER A 96 -2.62 -15.80 9.07
N LEU A 97 -3.28 -15.48 10.18
CA LEU A 97 -3.47 -14.09 10.63
C LEU A 97 -2.13 -13.36 10.83
N SER A 98 -1.12 -14.03 11.40
CA SER A 98 0.23 -13.46 11.54
C SER A 98 0.89 -13.15 10.20
N HIS A 99 0.63 -13.96 9.16
CA HIS A 99 1.10 -13.67 7.82
C HIS A 99 0.38 -12.45 7.24
N ILE A 100 -0.94 -12.36 7.39
CA ILE A 100 -1.77 -11.22 6.95
C ILE A 100 -1.25 -9.91 7.55
N TYR A 101 -1.11 -9.85 8.88
CA TYR A 101 -0.58 -8.66 9.57
C TYR A 101 0.82 -8.30 9.07
N ARG A 102 1.73 -9.28 9.03
CA ARG A 102 3.11 -9.04 8.56
C ARG A 102 3.14 -8.55 7.11
N HIS A 103 2.25 -9.04 6.25
CA HIS A 103 2.17 -8.60 4.86
C HIS A 103 1.72 -7.14 4.75
N ALA A 104 0.67 -6.75 5.48
CA ALA A 104 0.14 -5.39 5.50
C ALA A 104 1.21 -4.35 5.87
N GLU A 105 2.14 -4.73 6.75
CA GLU A 105 3.24 -3.88 7.21
C GLU A 105 4.46 -3.88 6.28
N THR A 106 4.48 -4.72 5.24
CA THR A 106 5.62 -4.71 4.30
C THR A 106 5.68 -3.40 3.53
N VAL A 107 6.90 -2.90 3.32
CA VAL A 107 7.15 -1.71 2.49
C VAL A 107 6.57 -1.88 1.08
N SER A 108 6.60 -3.10 0.53
CA SER A 108 5.99 -3.39 -0.77
C SER A 108 4.48 -3.16 -0.77
N HIS A 109 3.77 -3.67 0.25
CA HIS A 109 2.33 -3.49 0.36
C HIS A 109 1.99 -2.01 0.58
N GLN A 110 2.68 -1.35 1.51
CA GLN A 110 2.48 0.07 1.80
C GLN A 110 2.73 0.99 0.59
N LYS A 111 3.68 0.65 -0.29
CA LYS A 111 3.95 1.44 -1.50
C LYS A 111 2.81 1.35 -2.50
N VAL A 112 2.25 0.16 -2.72
CA VAL A 112 1.15 -0.02 -3.67
C VAL A 112 -0.19 0.41 -3.07
N ALA A 113 -0.36 0.33 -1.76
CA ALA A 113 -1.54 0.82 -1.05
C ALA A 113 -1.64 2.35 -0.98
N LYS A 114 -0.57 3.10 -1.32
CA LYS A 114 -0.60 4.57 -1.37
C LYS A 114 -1.34 5.05 -2.62
N ILE A 115 -2.42 5.78 -2.41
CA ILE A 115 -3.13 6.49 -3.46
C ILE A 115 -2.44 7.84 -3.68
N TYR A 116 -2.06 8.11 -4.93
CA TYR A 116 -1.57 9.41 -5.37
C TYR A 116 -2.68 10.10 -6.15
N VAL A 117 -3.15 11.25 -5.64
CA VAL A 117 -4.10 12.10 -6.36
C VAL A 117 -3.29 13.19 -7.06
N ASN A 118 -3.41 13.27 -8.37
CA ASN A 118 -2.83 14.34 -9.16
C ASN A 118 -3.94 15.27 -9.66
N GLU A 119 -3.84 16.56 -9.35
CA GLU A 119 -4.75 17.55 -9.94
C GLU A 119 -4.35 17.79 -11.41
N PHE A 120 -5.32 17.66 -12.32
CA PHE A 120 -5.10 17.99 -13.72
C PHE A 120 -5.18 19.51 -13.89
N LEU A 121 -4.03 20.15 -14.07
CA LEU A 121 -3.96 21.57 -14.40
C LEU A 121 -4.06 21.77 -15.91
N SER A 122 -4.74 22.84 -16.32
CA SER A 122 -4.59 23.34 -17.69
C SER A 122 -3.13 23.70 -17.97
N SER A 123 -2.68 23.63 -19.23
CA SER A 123 -1.29 23.97 -19.58
C SER A 123 -0.89 25.38 -19.10
N SER A 124 -1.79 26.36 -19.24
CA SER A 124 -1.54 27.74 -18.80
C SER A 124 -1.43 27.85 -17.28
N THR A 125 -2.30 27.17 -16.52
CA THR A 125 -2.21 27.13 -15.05
C THR A 125 -0.95 26.40 -14.60
N HIS A 126 -0.58 25.31 -15.26
CA HIS A 126 0.64 24.58 -14.97
C HIS A 126 1.89 25.45 -15.18
N ASP A 127 1.97 26.16 -16.30
CA ASP A 127 3.07 27.08 -16.58
C ASP A 127 3.14 28.21 -15.55
N LEU A 128 1.98 28.79 -15.20
CA LEU A 128 1.89 29.81 -14.16
C LEU A 128 2.36 29.28 -12.79
N TYR A 129 1.98 28.05 -12.44
CA TYR A 129 2.43 27.39 -11.21
C TYR A 129 3.96 27.21 -11.18
N LEU A 130 4.54 26.74 -12.29
CA LEU A 130 5.99 26.58 -12.39
C LEU A 130 6.72 27.91 -12.21
N LYS A 131 6.22 28.99 -12.83
CA LYS A 131 6.79 30.34 -12.70
C LYS A 131 6.65 30.89 -11.30
N ALA A 132 5.48 30.73 -10.67
CA ALA A 132 5.25 31.13 -9.29
C ALA A 132 6.20 30.39 -8.34
N ARG A 133 6.36 29.08 -8.51
CA ARG A 133 7.25 28.25 -7.69
C ARG A 133 8.71 28.61 -7.86
N ASP A 134 9.16 28.88 -9.09
CA ASP A 134 10.52 29.31 -9.36
C ASP A 134 10.82 30.68 -8.72
N LYS A 135 9.93 31.65 -8.88
CA LYS A 135 10.06 32.98 -8.27
C LYS A 135 10.04 32.89 -6.74
N ALA A 136 9.12 32.13 -6.17
CA ALA A 136 9.03 31.89 -4.73
C ALA A 136 10.32 31.30 -4.15
N LYS A 137 10.95 30.36 -4.86
CA LYS A 137 12.23 29.77 -4.47
C LYS A 137 13.34 30.82 -4.42
N HIS A 138 13.44 31.69 -5.43
CA HIS A 138 14.45 32.75 -5.47
C HIS A 138 14.27 33.79 -4.36
N HIS A 139 13.02 34.10 -4.02
CA HIS A 139 12.66 35.08 -2.98
C HIS A 139 12.44 34.47 -1.59
N LYS A 140 12.78 33.19 -1.40
CA LYS A 140 12.67 32.46 -0.12
C LYS A 140 11.25 32.45 0.48
N TRP A 141 10.22 32.40 -0.37
CA TRP A 141 8.85 32.18 0.08
C TRP A 141 8.68 30.73 0.53
N LYS A 142 8.03 30.54 1.68
CA LYS A 142 7.97 29.23 2.35
C LYS A 142 7.01 28.26 1.67
N TYR A 143 5.91 28.75 1.11
CA TYR A 143 4.83 27.88 0.62
C TYR A 143 4.34 28.28 -0.78
N VAL A 144 4.24 27.28 -1.66
CA VAL A 144 3.54 27.35 -2.95
C VAL A 144 2.77 26.05 -3.14
N TRP A 145 1.46 26.13 -3.31
CA TRP A 145 0.61 24.95 -3.46
C TRP A 145 -0.58 25.24 -4.36
N ILE A 146 -1.27 24.17 -4.73
CA ILE A 146 -2.47 24.21 -5.55
C ILE A 146 -3.60 23.61 -4.71
N VAL A 147 -4.78 24.21 -4.82
CA VAL A 147 -6.04 23.61 -4.35
C VAL A 147 -7.16 24.04 -5.29
N ASP A 148 -7.97 23.09 -5.74
CA ASP A 148 -9.06 23.30 -6.71
C ASP A 148 -8.60 24.01 -8.00
N GLY A 149 -7.41 23.65 -8.51
CA GLY A 149 -6.83 24.27 -9.70
C GLY A 149 -6.39 25.73 -9.52
N ARG A 150 -6.38 26.26 -8.29
CA ARG A 150 -5.92 27.62 -7.97
C ARG A 150 -4.56 27.57 -7.29
N ILE A 151 -3.69 28.50 -7.68
CA ILE A 151 -2.32 28.57 -7.16
C ILE A 151 -2.30 29.53 -5.99
N TYR A 152 -1.77 29.08 -4.86
CA TYR A 152 -1.58 29.91 -3.68
C TYR A 152 -0.10 29.97 -3.30
N VAL A 153 0.30 31.15 -2.86
CA VAL A 153 1.63 31.42 -2.31
C VAL A 153 1.49 32.01 -0.93
N ARG A 154 2.43 31.71 -0.04
CA ARG A 154 2.49 32.30 1.30
C ARG A 154 3.95 32.42 1.74
N LYS A 155 4.35 33.61 2.17
CA LYS A 155 5.74 33.92 2.50
C LYS A 155 6.16 33.22 3.79
N ASP A 156 5.38 33.41 4.86
CA ASP A 156 5.61 32.86 6.20
C ASP A 156 4.28 32.44 6.85
N ASP A 157 4.32 31.86 8.05
CA ASP A 157 3.09 31.41 8.72
C ASP A 157 2.19 32.55 9.19
N ASP A 158 2.79 33.73 9.40
CA ASP A 158 2.11 34.93 9.93
C ASP A 158 1.42 35.78 8.85
N ILE A 159 1.74 35.55 7.58
CA ILE A 159 1.20 36.32 6.45
C ILE A 159 0.11 35.50 5.77
N ASP A 160 -0.97 36.16 5.37
CA ASP A 160 -2.04 35.51 4.63
C ASP A 160 -1.57 34.95 3.28
N LYS A 161 -2.25 33.89 2.85
CA LYS A 161 -2.03 33.31 1.52
C LYS A 161 -2.54 34.26 0.44
N ILE A 162 -1.79 34.35 -0.66
CA ILE A 162 -2.14 35.11 -1.85
C ILE A 162 -2.43 34.15 -2.99
N ASN A 163 -3.49 34.40 -3.75
CA ASN A 163 -3.85 33.63 -4.93
C ASN A 163 -3.19 34.23 -6.18
N ILE A 164 -2.45 33.43 -6.94
CA ILE A 164 -1.83 33.83 -8.21
C ILE A 164 -2.75 33.41 -9.35
N ARG A 165 -3.41 34.39 -9.98
CA ARG A 165 -4.40 34.19 -11.03
C ARG A 165 -3.86 34.50 -12.42
N SER A 166 -2.83 35.35 -12.51
CA SER A 166 -2.19 35.73 -13.76
C SER A 166 -0.67 35.86 -13.61
N TYR A 167 0.02 36.10 -14.73
CA TYR A 167 1.45 36.39 -14.73
C TYR A 167 1.79 37.71 -14.00
N ASP A 168 0.89 38.69 -13.99
CA ASP A 168 1.11 39.97 -13.31
C ASP A 168 1.13 39.79 -11.78
N ASP A 169 0.32 38.87 -11.25
CA ASP A 169 0.30 38.54 -9.82
C ASP A 169 1.65 37.97 -9.32
N LEU A 170 2.53 37.52 -10.22
CA LEU A 170 3.86 37.06 -9.86
C LEU A 170 4.69 38.17 -9.23
N ASP A 171 4.40 39.44 -9.49
CA ASP A 171 5.15 40.58 -8.91
C ASP A 171 4.91 40.78 -7.42
N VAL A 172 3.86 40.16 -6.88
CA VAL A 172 3.65 40.08 -5.43
C VAL A 172 4.75 39.22 -4.76
N ILE A 173 5.33 38.28 -5.50
CA ILE A 173 6.45 37.43 -5.03
C ILE A 173 7.78 38.18 -5.19
N ARG A 174 8.01 39.15 -4.32
CA ARG A 174 9.25 39.95 -4.28
C ARG A 174 10.01 39.75 -2.98
N SER A 175 11.28 40.12 -2.98
CA SER A 175 12.04 40.33 -1.74
C SER A 175 11.63 41.69 -1.18
N ASP A 176 11.19 41.71 0.08
CA ASP A 176 11.13 42.95 0.86
C ASP A 176 12.54 43.42 1.23
#